data_AF-A0A7S1LM42-F1
#
_entry.id   AF-A0A7S1LM42-F1
#
_cell.length_a   1.000
_cell.length_b   1.000
_cell.length_c   1.000
_cell.angle_alpha   90.00
_cell.angle_beta   90.00
_cell.angle_gamma   90.00
#
_symmetry.space_group_name_H-M   'P 1'
#
loop_
_entity.id
_entity.type
_entity.pdbx_description
1 polymer ?
#
loop_
_entity_poly.entity_id
_entity_poly.type
_entity_poly.pdbx_seq_one_letter_code
_entity_poly.pdbx_strand_id
1 'polypeptide(L)'
;MLTGSLEGDYNPLSESQSYPAKPKGMSGEERKRLKAEGLLFQEPKSLVALAAGVGRDWPDARGVFASEDRHFAAWVNDEEHVTLVSSRKDGDLKAAFASICAAEKSLGLALQQDGYSFARCDRLGYITGMPERLGTGLSISVTLRLPLMAAGASLLQLVAEHGLKVVGFGRGGIVEVASKATLGVSEADLVSQTAAACTRLLEAEG
;
A
#
# COMPACT_ATOMS: atom_id res chain seq x y z
N MET A 1 -11.60 -5.52 -17.08
CA MET A 1 -12.02 -4.11 -16.94
C MET A 1 -12.39 -3.88 -15.49
N LEU A 2 -11.76 -2.90 -14.82
CA LEU A 2 -12.19 -2.46 -13.48
C LEU A 2 -13.49 -1.66 -13.64
N THR A 3 -14.47 -1.88 -12.76
CA THR A 3 -15.81 -1.28 -12.85
C THR A 3 -16.29 -0.83 -11.48
N GLY A 4 -17.22 0.12 -11.42
CA GLY A 4 -17.80 0.60 -10.16
C GLY A 4 -16.78 1.40 -9.36
N SER A 5 -16.61 1.13 -8.07
CA SER A 5 -15.67 1.86 -7.20
C SER A 5 -14.19 1.68 -7.57
N LEU A 6 -13.87 0.81 -8.53
CA LEU A 6 -12.51 0.61 -9.05
C LEU A 6 -12.29 1.26 -10.42
N GLU A 7 -13.33 1.88 -10.99
CA GLU A 7 -13.21 2.67 -12.21
C GLU A 7 -12.33 3.90 -11.96
N GLY A 8 -11.52 4.27 -12.94
CA GLY A 8 -10.47 5.26 -12.75
C GLY A 8 -9.59 5.44 -13.98
N ASP A 9 -8.49 6.16 -13.79
CA ASP A 9 -7.62 6.58 -14.87
C ASP A 9 -6.14 6.36 -14.52
N TYR A 10 -5.34 6.04 -15.54
CA TYR A 10 -3.91 5.83 -15.41
C TYR A 10 -3.14 7.14 -15.61
N ASN A 11 -2.34 7.52 -14.64
CA ASN A 11 -1.58 8.76 -14.60
C ASN A 11 -0.08 8.44 -14.59
N PRO A 12 0.62 8.55 -15.73
CA PRO A 12 2.08 8.42 -15.75
C PRO A 12 2.68 9.50 -14.85
N LEU A 13 3.84 9.23 -14.25
CA LEU A 13 4.55 10.26 -13.50
C LEU A 13 4.86 11.47 -14.39
N SER A 14 4.88 12.66 -13.80
CA SER A 14 5.22 13.89 -14.51
C SER A 14 6.56 13.70 -15.25
N GLU A 15 6.63 14.17 -16.50
CA GLU A 15 7.81 14.06 -17.37
C GLU A 15 8.08 12.64 -17.93
N SER A 16 7.29 11.64 -17.56
CA SER A 16 7.35 10.31 -18.19
C SER A 16 6.87 10.37 -19.64
N GLN A 17 7.60 9.73 -20.56
CA GLN A 17 7.30 9.70 -22.00
C GLN A 17 6.83 8.33 -22.48
N SER A 18 6.81 7.33 -21.59
CA SER A 18 6.49 5.94 -21.91
C SER A 18 5.01 5.63 -22.14
N TYR A 19 4.12 6.63 -22.04
CA TYR A 19 2.68 6.44 -22.21
C TYR A 19 2.11 7.42 -23.26
N PRO A 20 1.92 6.96 -24.52
CA PRO A 20 1.56 7.84 -25.64
C PRO A 20 0.28 8.65 -25.45
N ALA A 21 -0.71 8.12 -24.72
CA ALA A 21 -1.97 8.82 -24.48
C ALA A 21 -1.82 10.03 -23.54
N LYS A 22 -0.76 10.09 -22.72
CA LYS A 22 -0.45 11.22 -21.84
C LYS A 22 1.07 11.52 -21.88
N PRO A 23 1.56 12.14 -22.97
CA PRO A 23 3.00 12.23 -23.27
C PRO A 23 3.81 13.15 -22.34
N LYS A 24 3.13 13.92 -21.48
CA LYS A 24 3.77 14.77 -20.44
C LYS A 24 3.60 14.20 -19.02
N GLY A 25 2.93 13.05 -18.89
CA GLY A 25 2.51 12.49 -17.62
C GLY A 25 1.45 13.34 -16.90
N MET A 26 1.31 13.10 -15.59
CA MET A 26 0.37 13.79 -14.72
C MET A 26 0.71 15.27 -14.52
N SER A 27 -0.32 16.10 -14.40
CA SER A 27 -0.17 17.52 -14.08
C SER A 27 0.39 17.73 -12.67
N GLY A 28 0.99 18.90 -12.42
CA GLY A 28 1.47 19.25 -11.08
C GLY A 28 0.36 19.32 -10.03
N GLU A 29 -0.87 19.67 -10.43
CA GLU A 29 -2.04 19.68 -9.56
C GLU A 29 -2.47 18.26 -9.19
N GLU A 30 -2.57 17.37 -10.18
CA GLU A 30 -2.93 15.98 -9.96
C GLU A 30 -1.89 15.25 -9.10
N ARG A 31 -0.59 15.53 -9.36
CA ARG A 31 0.51 15.03 -8.52
C ARG A 31 0.36 15.46 -7.06
N LYS A 32 0.08 16.75 -6.81
CA LYS A 32 -0.13 17.26 -5.44
C LYS A 32 -1.34 16.60 -4.80
N ARG A 33 -2.42 16.40 -5.55
CA ARG A 33 -3.65 15.78 -5.08
C ARG A 33 -3.44 14.32 -4.68
N LEU A 34 -2.90 13.49 -5.58
CA LEU A 34 -2.58 12.07 -5.29
C LEU A 34 -1.63 11.95 -4.09
N LYS A 35 -0.65 12.85 -3.97
CA LYS A 35 0.26 12.87 -2.82
C LYS A 35 -0.47 13.17 -1.51
N ALA A 36 -1.38 14.16 -1.50
CA ALA A 36 -2.16 14.50 -0.31
C ALA A 36 -3.14 13.40 0.11
N GLU A 37 -3.59 12.58 -0.84
CA GLU A 37 -4.48 11.44 -0.62
C GLU A 37 -3.70 10.15 -0.26
N GLY A 38 -2.36 10.18 -0.25
CA GLY A 38 -1.51 9.03 0.04
C GLY A 38 -1.46 7.98 -1.07
N LEU A 39 -1.90 8.34 -2.28
CA LEU A 39 -2.01 7.44 -3.44
C LEU A 39 -0.81 7.52 -4.40
N LEU A 40 0.18 8.36 -4.11
CA LEU A 40 1.36 8.55 -4.96
C LEU A 40 2.64 8.15 -4.24
N PHE A 41 3.39 7.23 -4.84
CA PHE A 41 4.75 6.87 -4.42
C PHE A 41 5.76 7.98 -4.75
N GLN A 42 6.93 7.91 -4.13
CA GLN A 42 7.97 8.92 -4.27
C GLN A 42 9.20 8.35 -4.95
N GLU A 43 9.97 9.23 -5.57
CA GLU A 43 11.27 8.87 -6.14
C GLU A 43 12.14 8.20 -5.07
N PRO A 44 12.75 7.04 -5.37
CA PRO A 44 13.58 6.33 -4.42
C PRO A 44 14.84 7.13 -4.10
N LYS A 45 15.02 7.43 -2.81
CA LYS A 45 16.21 8.16 -2.30
C LYS A 45 17.04 7.34 -1.32
N SER A 46 16.56 6.18 -0.91
CA SER A 46 17.27 5.34 0.05
C SER A 46 18.50 4.72 -0.62
N LEU A 47 19.59 4.58 0.14
CA LEU A 47 20.82 3.96 -0.34
C LEU A 47 20.55 2.54 -0.86
N VAL A 48 19.70 1.79 -0.16
CA VAL A 48 19.34 0.41 -0.52
C VAL A 48 18.61 0.36 -1.86
N ALA A 49 17.59 1.20 -2.06
CA ALA A 49 16.84 1.22 -3.33
C ALA A 49 17.71 1.66 -4.52
N LEU A 50 18.57 2.66 -4.32
CA LEU A 50 19.49 3.12 -5.36
C LEU A 50 20.56 2.07 -5.68
N ALA A 51 21.12 1.40 -4.67
CA ALA A 51 22.10 0.32 -4.86
C ALA A 51 21.48 -0.92 -5.53
N ALA A 52 20.19 -1.20 -5.27
CA ALA A 52 19.43 -2.25 -5.94
C ALA A 52 19.00 -1.85 -7.38
N GLY A 53 19.24 -0.59 -7.78
CA GLY A 53 18.94 -0.10 -9.13
C GLY A 53 17.47 0.25 -9.37
N VAL A 54 16.66 0.44 -8.32
CA VAL A 54 15.24 0.83 -8.40
C VAL A 54 15.07 2.21 -9.06
N GLY A 55 15.99 3.15 -8.78
CA GLY A 55 15.94 4.52 -9.29
C GLY A 55 16.40 4.71 -10.75
N ARG A 56 16.75 3.65 -11.47
CA ARG A 56 17.22 3.77 -12.86
C ARG A 56 16.12 4.31 -13.76
N ASP A 57 16.50 5.22 -14.67
CA ASP A 57 15.62 5.76 -15.72
C ASP A 57 14.35 6.44 -15.18
N TRP A 58 14.38 6.94 -13.93
CA TRP A 58 13.25 7.65 -13.36
C TRP A 58 12.94 8.94 -14.16
N PRO A 59 11.67 9.26 -14.51
CA PRO A 59 10.41 8.59 -14.14
C PRO A 59 9.80 7.71 -15.26
N ASP A 60 10.61 7.24 -16.22
CA ASP A 60 10.12 6.54 -17.41
C ASP A 60 9.44 5.21 -17.08
N ALA A 61 8.32 4.87 -17.74
CA ALA A 61 7.51 3.66 -17.46
C ALA A 61 6.86 3.59 -16.06
N ARG A 62 6.86 4.68 -15.29
CA ARG A 62 6.24 4.75 -13.95
C ARG A 62 4.95 5.54 -13.96
N GLY A 63 4.00 5.13 -13.13
CA GLY A 63 2.73 5.83 -13.01
C GLY A 63 1.80 5.24 -11.96
N VAL A 64 0.67 5.91 -11.78
CA VAL A 64 -0.37 5.55 -10.81
C VAL A 64 -1.70 5.47 -11.53
N PHE A 65 -2.33 4.31 -11.50
CA PHE A 65 -3.78 4.23 -11.70
C PHE A 65 -4.48 4.66 -10.41
N ALA A 66 -5.51 5.49 -10.49
CA ALA A 66 -6.30 5.89 -9.33
C ALA A 66 -7.79 5.81 -9.66
N SER A 67 -8.59 5.26 -8.73
CA SER A 67 -10.03 5.23 -8.85
C SER A 67 -10.63 6.64 -8.77
N GLU A 68 -11.82 6.83 -9.35
CA GLU A 68 -12.52 8.12 -9.32
C GLU A 68 -12.83 8.60 -7.90
N ASP A 69 -13.18 7.67 -7.01
CA ASP A 69 -13.48 7.92 -5.60
C ASP A 69 -12.23 8.13 -4.73
N ARG A 70 -11.03 7.92 -5.29
CA ARG A 70 -9.73 8.13 -4.63
C ARG A 70 -9.55 7.27 -3.37
N HIS A 71 -10.16 6.10 -3.34
CA HIS A 71 -9.95 5.10 -2.29
C HIS A 71 -9.09 3.92 -2.74
N PHE A 72 -8.78 3.83 -4.02
CA PHE A 72 -7.95 2.78 -4.60
C PHE A 72 -6.94 3.38 -5.58
N ALA A 73 -5.74 2.81 -5.59
CA ALA A 73 -4.71 3.08 -6.58
C ALA A 73 -3.91 1.82 -6.91
N ALA A 74 -3.31 1.78 -8.09
CA ALA A 74 -2.27 0.81 -8.43
C ALA A 74 -1.03 1.57 -8.88
N TRP A 75 0.08 1.37 -8.16
CA TRP A 75 1.39 1.90 -8.52
C TRP A 75 2.05 0.96 -9.52
N VAL A 76 2.63 1.52 -10.56
CA VAL A 76 3.27 0.78 -11.64
C VAL A 76 4.75 1.12 -11.68
N ASN A 77 5.60 0.09 -11.63
CA ASN A 77 7.07 0.15 -11.73
C ASN A 77 7.77 1.02 -10.69
N ASP A 78 7.23 1.04 -9.46
CA ASP A 78 7.93 1.57 -8.30
C ASP A 78 9.00 0.55 -7.81
N GLU A 79 8.98 0.14 -6.54
CA GLU A 79 9.85 -0.95 -6.05
C GLU A 79 9.43 -2.32 -6.59
N GLU A 80 8.16 -2.48 -6.95
CA GLU A 80 7.55 -3.69 -7.50
C GLU A 80 6.89 -3.37 -8.85
N HIS A 81 6.64 -4.38 -9.69
CA HIS A 81 5.95 -4.17 -10.97
C HIS A 81 4.57 -3.52 -10.78
N VAL A 82 3.80 -4.03 -9.81
CA VAL A 82 2.49 -3.49 -9.43
C VAL A 82 2.32 -3.54 -7.91
N THR A 83 1.94 -2.41 -7.31
CA THR A 83 1.51 -2.34 -5.91
C THR A 83 0.07 -1.85 -5.86
N LEU A 84 -0.84 -2.67 -5.32
CA LEU A 84 -2.23 -2.29 -5.11
C LEU A 84 -2.37 -1.58 -3.77
N VAL A 85 -3.03 -0.43 -3.75
CA VAL A 85 -3.18 0.44 -2.58
C VAL A 85 -4.63 0.78 -2.38
N SER A 86 -5.14 0.59 -1.16
CA SER A 86 -6.43 1.13 -0.75
C SER A 86 -6.24 2.00 0.47
N SER A 87 -6.72 3.24 0.39
CA SER A 87 -6.58 4.26 1.43
C SER A 87 -7.96 4.79 1.81
N ARG A 88 -8.30 4.70 3.09
CA ARG A 88 -9.59 5.10 3.63
C ARG A 88 -9.41 5.89 4.93
N LYS A 89 -10.34 6.82 5.19
CA LYS A 89 -10.34 7.68 6.38
C LYS A 89 -11.32 7.22 7.47
N ASP A 90 -12.17 6.24 7.16
CA ASP A 90 -13.24 5.74 8.04
C ASP A 90 -12.79 4.58 8.95
N GLY A 91 -11.57 4.08 8.76
CA GLY A 91 -11.06 2.93 9.52
C GLY A 91 -11.65 1.58 9.09
N ASP A 92 -12.41 1.52 7.99
CA ASP A 92 -13.00 0.27 7.50
C ASP A 92 -11.97 -0.59 6.75
N LEU A 93 -11.17 -1.32 7.52
CA LEU A 93 -10.18 -2.27 7.00
C LEU A 93 -10.80 -3.37 6.15
N LYS A 94 -12.06 -3.75 6.42
CA LYS A 94 -12.75 -4.79 5.65
C LYS A 94 -13.08 -4.29 4.25
N ALA A 95 -13.60 -3.07 4.13
CA ALA A 95 -13.86 -2.45 2.83
C ALA A 95 -12.56 -2.18 2.06
N ALA A 96 -11.51 -1.71 2.74
CA ALA A 96 -10.19 -1.53 2.14
C ALA A 96 -9.63 -2.85 1.60
N PHE A 97 -9.72 -3.94 2.37
CA PHE A 97 -9.24 -5.25 1.93
C PHE A 97 -10.08 -5.82 0.78
N ALA A 98 -11.41 -5.67 0.84
CA ALA A 98 -12.29 -6.12 -0.22
C ALA A 98 -12.00 -5.43 -1.57
N SER A 99 -11.63 -4.16 -1.56
CA SER A 99 -11.25 -3.43 -2.77
C SER A 99 -9.95 -3.98 -3.38
N ILE A 100 -8.95 -4.30 -2.55
CA ILE A 100 -7.70 -4.94 -2.98
C ILE A 100 -7.97 -6.30 -3.61
N CYS A 101 -8.75 -7.17 -2.95
CA CYS A 101 -9.07 -8.50 -3.49
C CYS A 101 -9.83 -8.41 -4.83
N ALA A 102 -10.76 -7.46 -4.96
CA ALA A 102 -11.50 -7.26 -6.20
C ALA A 102 -10.60 -6.77 -7.34
N ALA A 103 -9.67 -5.87 -7.03
CA ALA A 103 -8.70 -5.36 -7.99
C ALA A 103 -7.67 -6.43 -8.40
N GLU A 104 -7.10 -7.16 -7.43
CA GLU A 104 -6.17 -8.28 -7.64
C GLU A 104 -6.79 -9.33 -8.57
N LYS A 105 -8.03 -9.76 -8.28
CA LYS A 105 -8.76 -10.73 -9.11
C LYS A 105 -8.96 -10.22 -10.53
N SER A 106 -9.37 -8.96 -10.67
CA SER A 106 -9.63 -8.34 -11.98
C SER A 106 -8.35 -8.20 -12.80
N LEU A 107 -7.25 -7.80 -12.17
CA LEU A 107 -5.94 -7.69 -12.79
C LEU A 107 -5.40 -9.07 -13.17
N GLY A 108 -5.53 -10.07 -12.30
CA GLY A 108 -5.12 -11.45 -12.58
C GLY A 108 -5.83 -12.03 -13.80
N LEU A 109 -7.13 -11.80 -13.93
CA LEU A 109 -7.90 -12.22 -15.12
C LEU A 109 -7.45 -11.50 -16.39
N ALA A 110 -7.16 -10.20 -16.32
CA ALA A 110 -6.65 -9.44 -17.47
C ALA A 110 -5.26 -9.92 -17.90
N LEU A 111 -4.34 -10.12 -16.94
CA LEU A 111 -3.00 -10.66 -17.21
C LEU A 111 -3.08 -12.03 -17.89
N GLN A 112 -3.97 -12.91 -17.42
CA GLN A 112 -4.17 -14.25 -18.01
C GLN A 112 -4.64 -14.18 -19.47
N GLN A 113 -5.52 -13.22 -19.81
CA GLN A 113 -5.96 -13.01 -21.19
C GLN A 113 -4.79 -12.64 -22.12
N ASP A 114 -3.79 -11.94 -21.58
CA ASP A 114 -2.57 -11.54 -22.28
C ASP A 114 -1.43 -12.57 -22.16
N GLY A 115 -1.67 -13.72 -21.54
CA GLY A 115 -0.69 -14.80 -21.38
C GLY A 115 0.32 -14.60 -20.23
N TYR A 116 0.04 -13.67 -19.32
CA TYR A 116 0.86 -13.37 -18.14
C TYR A 116 0.19 -13.86 -16.83
N SER A 117 0.99 -13.96 -15.77
CA SER A 117 0.51 -14.24 -14.41
C SER A 117 1.35 -13.50 -13.39
N PHE A 118 0.83 -13.35 -12.17
CA PHE A 118 1.65 -12.90 -11.04
C PHE A 118 2.79 -13.89 -10.75
N ALA A 119 3.93 -13.37 -10.32
CA ALA A 119 5.03 -14.19 -9.85
C ALA A 119 4.66 -14.80 -8.48
N ARG A 120 4.41 -16.11 -8.45
CA ARG A 120 4.00 -16.83 -7.25
C ARG A 120 4.59 -18.24 -7.22
N CYS A 121 4.93 -18.74 -6.03
CA CYS A 121 5.24 -20.17 -5.83
C CYS A 121 4.58 -20.72 -4.57
N ASP A 122 4.43 -22.05 -4.51
CA ASP A 122 3.67 -22.72 -3.46
C ASP A 122 4.24 -22.49 -2.06
N ARG A 123 5.58 -22.41 -1.95
CA ARG A 123 6.26 -22.26 -0.66
C ARG A 123 6.30 -20.81 -0.17
N LEU A 124 6.47 -19.85 -1.08
CA LEU A 124 6.76 -18.46 -0.72
C LEU A 124 5.60 -17.50 -1.05
N GLY A 125 4.49 -17.98 -1.61
CA GLY A 125 3.41 -17.10 -2.05
C GLY A 125 3.86 -16.17 -3.17
N TYR A 126 3.40 -14.92 -3.15
CA TYR A 126 3.82 -13.86 -4.06
C TYR A 126 5.31 -13.57 -3.93
N ILE A 127 5.97 -13.43 -5.07
CA ILE A 127 7.39 -13.12 -5.17
C ILE A 127 7.55 -11.62 -5.44
N THR A 128 8.36 -10.98 -4.61
CA THR A 128 8.62 -9.53 -4.60
C THR A 128 10.12 -9.27 -4.76
N GLY A 129 10.49 -8.04 -5.13
CA GLY A 129 11.88 -7.59 -5.17
C GLY A 129 12.55 -7.57 -3.80
N MET A 130 11.76 -7.50 -2.73
CA MET A 130 12.22 -7.48 -1.34
C MET A 130 11.88 -8.78 -0.61
N PRO A 131 12.87 -9.58 -0.14
CA PRO A 131 12.63 -10.86 0.53
C PRO A 131 11.72 -10.78 1.76
N GLU A 132 11.72 -9.65 2.48
CA GLU A 132 10.85 -9.41 3.63
C GLU A 132 9.37 -9.20 3.26
N ARG A 133 9.04 -9.04 1.98
CA ARG A 133 7.67 -8.86 1.46
C ARG A 133 7.12 -10.12 0.80
N LEU A 134 7.83 -11.25 0.84
CA LEU A 134 7.32 -12.53 0.34
C LEU A 134 6.07 -12.99 1.09
N GLY A 135 5.30 -13.90 0.48
CA GLY A 135 4.10 -14.49 1.05
C GLY A 135 2.86 -13.83 0.50
N THR A 136 2.19 -13.07 1.34
CA THR A 136 1.00 -12.28 0.97
C THR A 136 1.36 -11.01 0.21
N GLY A 137 2.57 -10.47 0.41
CA GLY A 137 2.91 -9.11 -0.05
C GLY A 137 2.09 -7.99 0.60
N LEU A 138 1.21 -8.32 1.55
CA LEU A 138 0.24 -7.38 2.12
C LEU A 138 0.87 -6.62 3.29
N SER A 139 0.82 -5.30 3.22
CA SER A 139 1.14 -4.39 4.33
C SER A 139 -0.10 -3.59 4.69
N ILE A 140 -0.42 -3.53 5.98
CA ILE A 140 -1.57 -2.80 6.50
C ILE A 140 -1.02 -1.76 7.46
N SER A 141 -1.38 -0.49 7.28
CA SER A 141 -1.14 0.55 8.29
C SER A 141 -2.43 1.22 8.73
N VAL A 142 -2.49 1.58 10.01
CA VAL A 142 -3.64 2.22 10.64
C VAL A 142 -3.15 3.37 11.48
N THR A 143 -3.76 4.53 11.30
CA THR A 143 -3.52 5.72 12.11
C THR A 143 -4.54 5.77 13.24
N LEU A 144 -4.06 5.65 14.48
CA LEU A 144 -4.85 5.70 15.70
C LEU A 144 -4.62 7.01 16.44
N ARG A 145 -5.59 7.43 17.25
CA ARG A 145 -5.45 8.56 18.16
C ARG A 145 -5.44 8.04 19.60
N LEU A 146 -4.26 8.03 20.20
CA LEU A 146 -3.92 7.48 21.51
C LEU A 146 -3.22 8.55 22.38
N PRO A 147 -3.90 9.65 22.79
CA PRO A 147 -3.30 10.78 23.49
C PRO A 147 -2.63 10.45 24.84
N LEU A 148 -3.13 9.46 25.57
CA LEU A 148 -2.62 9.03 26.87
C LEU A 148 -1.46 8.06 26.69
N MET A 149 -1.61 7.05 25.83
CA MET A 149 -0.58 6.04 25.62
C MET A 149 0.61 6.55 24.79
N ALA A 150 0.43 7.51 23.88
CA ALA A 150 1.52 8.07 23.08
C ALA A 150 2.59 8.79 23.92
N ALA A 151 2.29 9.15 25.16
CA ALA A 151 3.25 9.75 26.10
C ALA A 151 4.07 8.71 26.90
N GLY A 152 3.72 7.42 26.83
CA GLY A 152 4.29 6.35 27.65
C GLY A 152 5.19 5.37 26.89
N ALA A 153 6.22 4.85 27.57
CA ALA A 153 7.14 3.86 27.00
C ALA A 153 6.49 2.47 26.76
N SER A 154 5.33 2.21 27.35
CA SER A 154 4.61 0.92 27.27
C SER A 154 3.92 0.68 25.93
N LEU A 155 3.63 1.74 25.16
CA LEU A 155 2.92 1.60 23.89
C LEU A 155 3.68 0.75 22.87
N LEU A 156 5.00 0.93 22.76
CA LEU A 156 5.83 0.14 21.84
C LEU A 156 5.77 -1.36 22.18
N GLN A 157 5.78 -1.68 23.47
CA GLN A 157 5.68 -3.06 23.94
C GLN A 157 4.31 -3.65 23.64
N LEU A 158 3.23 -2.92 23.94
CA LEU A 158 1.86 -3.39 23.69
C LEU A 158 1.58 -3.61 22.18
N VAL A 159 2.05 -2.68 21.34
CA VAL A 159 1.95 -2.81 19.87
C VAL A 159 2.70 -4.06 19.38
N ALA A 160 3.90 -4.30 19.91
CA ALA A 160 4.69 -5.48 19.55
C ALA A 160 4.07 -6.81 20.04
N GLU A 161 3.46 -6.82 21.24
CA GLU A 161 2.72 -7.97 21.79
C GLU A 161 1.53 -8.37 20.91
N HIS A 162 0.98 -7.44 20.14
CA HIS A 162 -0.07 -7.69 19.16
C HIS A 162 0.44 -7.93 17.73
N GLY A 163 1.74 -8.15 17.53
CA GLY A 163 2.32 -8.46 16.22
C GLY A 163 2.36 -7.28 15.26
N LEU A 164 2.16 -6.06 15.75
CA LEU A 164 2.27 -4.82 15.01
C LEU A 164 3.61 -4.13 15.28
N LYS A 165 3.89 -3.08 14.53
CA LYS A 165 5.00 -2.15 14.76
C LYS A 165 4.50 -0.72 14.73
N VAL A 166 5.10 0.16 15.52
CA VAL A 166 4.87 1.61 15.37
C VAL A 166 5.71 2.12 14.20
N VAL A 167 5.07 2.82 13.28
CA VAL A 167 5.68 3.46 12.11
C VAL A 167 6.06 4.90 12.40
N GLY A 168 5.22 5.61 13.15
CA GLY A 168 5.47 7.01 13.46
C GLY A 168 4.55 7.57 14.53
N PHE A 169 4.99 8.68 15.12
CA PHE A 169 4.24 9.48 16.07
C PHE A 169 3.91 10.84 15.46
N GLY A 170 2.64 11.20 15.50
CA GLY A 170 2.11 12.50 15.12
C GLY A 170 1.74 13.34 16.35
N ARG A 171 1.37 14.61 16.09
CA ARG A 171 0.91 15.52 17.15
C ARG A 171 -0.46 15.08 17.69
N GLY A 172 -0.72 15.40 18.96
CA GLY A 172 -2.04 15.19 19.57
C GLY A 172 -2.38 13.71 19.84
N GLY A 173 -1.36 12.87 20.06
CA GLY A 173 -1.54 11.46 20.33
C GLY A 173 -1.73 10.60 19.08
N ILE A 174 -1.46 11.12 17.89
CA ILE A 174 -1.58 10.33 16.66
C ILE A 174 -0.44 9.32 16.62
N VAL A 175 -0.76 8.05 16.40
CA VAL A 175 0.20 6.96 16.27
C VAL A 175 -0.15 6.14 15.04
N GLU A 176 0.81 5.95 14.15
CA GLU A 176 0.65 5.03 13.02
C GLU A 176 1.23 3.67 13.40
N VAL A 177 0.42 2.62 13.29
CA VAL A 177 0.82 1.22 13.50
C VAL A 177 0.70 0.45 12.20
N ALA A 178 1.55 -0.56 12.01
CA ALA A 178 1.50 -1.40 10.81
C ALA A 178 1.70 -2.89 11.12
N SER A 179 1.19 -3.73 10.23
CA SER A 179 1.45 -5.16 10.24
C SER A 179 2.94 -5.46 10.05
N LYS A 180 3.40 -6.56 10.65
CA LYS A 180 4.81 -7.01 10.56
C LYS A 180 4.99 -8.24 9.68
N ALA A 181 4.08 -9.20 9.78
CA ALA A 181 4.18 -10.48 9.08
C ALA A 181 3.59 -10.40 7.68
N THR A 182 4.32 -10.93 6.71
CA THR A 182 3.92 -11.05 5.29
C THR A 182 3.90 -12.51 4.85
N LEU A 183 4.72 -13.37 5.46
CA LEU A 183 4.86 -14.80 5.17
C LEU A 183 4.34 -15.66 6.34
N GLY A 184 3.73 -16.80 6.03
CA GLY A 184 3.22 -17.76 7.03
C GLY A 184 1.88 -17.38 7.68
N VAL A 185 1.21 -16.36 7.14
CA VAL A 185 -0.11 -15.87 7.54
C VAL A 185 -0.91 -15.59 6.27
N SER A 186 -2.22 -15.81 6.28
CA SER A 186 -3.07 -15.44 5.15
C SER A 186 -3.37 -13.94 5.15
N GLU A 187 -3.72 -13.37 3.99
CA GLU A 187 -4.12 -11.97 3.87
C GLU A 187 -5.31 -11.65 4.79
N ALA A 188 -6.31 -12.54 4.84
CA ALA A 188 -7.52 -12.38 5.65
C ALA A 188 -7.22 -12.45 7.16
N ASP A 189 -6.33 -13.35 7.58
CA ASP A 189 -5.89 -13.44 8.97
C ASP A 189 -5.10 -12.19 9.36
N LEU A 190 -4.23 -11.68 8.49
CA LEU A 190 -3.45 -10.47 8.75
C LEU A 190 -4.35 -9.25 8.96
N VAL A 191 -5.39 -9.09 8.14
CA VAL A 191 -6.39 -8.02 8.28
C VAL A 191 -7.16 -8.18 9.59
N SER A 192 -7.61 -9.39 9.90
CA SER A 192 -8.39 -9.67 11.11
C SER A 192 -7.57 -9.47 12.39
N GLN A 193 -6.32 -9.92 12.40
CA GLN A 193 -5.37 -9.71 13.50
C GLN A 193 -5.05 -8.23 13.69
N THR A 194 -4.83 -7.49 12.61
CA THR A 194 -4.56 -6.04 12.67
C THR A 194 -5.77 -5.28 13.20
N ALA A 195 -6.98 -5.60 12.73
CA ALA A 195 -8.21 -4.99 13.23
C ALA A 195 -8.40 -5.26 14.74
N ALA A 196 -8.24 -6.51 15.16
CA ALA A 196 -8.35 -6.89 16.58
C ALA A 196 -7.29 -6.21 17.46
N ALA A 197 -6.05 -6.09 16.97
CA ALA A 197 -4.98 -5.37 17.65
C ALA A 197 -5.32 -3.89 17.80
N CYS A 198 -5.79 -3.22 16.75
CA CYS A 198 -6.23 -1.83 16.82
C CYS A 198 -7.38 -1.62 17.81
N THR A 199 -8.37 -2.52 17.85
CA THR A 199 -9.46 -2.47 18.84
C THR A 199 -8.92 -2.55 20.26
N ARG A 200 -8.00 -3.49 20.56
CA ARG A 200 -7.39 -3.60 21.90
C ARG A 200 -6.58 -2.38 22.31
N LEU A 201 -5.86 -1.78 21.37
CA LEU A 201 -5.12 -0.53 21.63
C LEU A 201 -6.06 0.61 21.98
N LEU A 202 -7.21 0.71 21.30
CA LEU A 202 -8.24 1.70 21.61
C LEU A 202 -8.91 1.44 22.97
N GLU A 203 -9.17 0.18 23.31
CA GLU A 203 -9.72 -0.21 24.62
C GLU A 203 -8.73 0.07 25.78
N ALA A 204 -7.43 -0.11 25.54
CA ALA A 204 -6.39 0.15 26.53
C ALA A 204 -6.13 1.66 26.76
N GLU A 205 -6.45 2.50 25.77
CA GLU A 205 -6.33 3.95 25.84
C GLU A 205 -7.37 4.55 26.81
N GLY A 206 -8.59 4.02 26.84
CA GLY A 206 -9.68 4.47 27.73
C GLY A 206 -10.84 5.13 26.98
#